data_AF-N1RWU8-F1
#
_entry.id   AF-N1RWU8-F1
#
_cell.length_a   1.000
_cell.length_b   1.000
_cell.length_c   1.000
_cell.angle_alpha   90.00
_cell.angle_beta   90.00
_cell.angle_gamma   90.00
#
_symmetry.space_group_name_H-M   'P 1'
#
loop_
_entity.id
_entity.type
_entity.pdbx_description
1 polymer ?
#
loop_
_entity_poly.entity_id
_entity_poly.type
_entity_poly.pdbx_seq_one_letter_code
_entity_poly.pdbx_strand_id
1 'polypeptide(L)'
;MPKDGLDQVCEGLKRQGEKDGAGWEKLVVKSKSGSNLRALSPNAGAELHPGLLENYFAPEVDAAWKRYEKEDIEINTQAEWGDVKGRVHDAKLVFKDVGKDKLSFHFEKPSTRDIVSCSTGPFAGGPDVTPAQLNVGARIAAALNRTTLSGNSRQPEGEKVEEYYCKGEGKTNHYSRICHEVTLEGKGYAFPYDDVGASGGVDQSGFLNDGRPKVLTVHVGGQ
;
A
#
# COMPACT_ATOMS: atom_id res chain seq x y z
N MET A 1 13.52 15.22 -2.54
CA MET A 1 12.56 15.98 -1.70
C MET A 1 13.02 17.43 -1.59
N PRO A 2 12.12 18.40 -1.37
CA PRO A 2 12.50 19.78 -1.08
C PRO A 2 13.25 19.88 0.27
N LYS A 3 14.02 20.95 0.48
CA LYS A 3 14.79 21.19 1.73
C LYS A 3 13.97 21.07 3.02
N ASP A 4 12.72 21.52 2.98
CA ASP A 4 11.75 21.48 4.07
C ASP A 4 10.80 20.26 3.99
N GLY A 5 11.16 19.23 3.21
CA GLY A 5 10.28 18.08 2.94
C GLY A 5 9.80 17.34 4.20
N LEU A 6 10.66 17.19 5.22
CA LEU A 6 10.23 16.61 6.50
C LEU A 6 9.15 17.48 7.17
N ASP A 7 9.32 18.80 7.16
CA ASP A 7 8.36 19.72 7.76
C ASP A 7 7.03 19.71 6.98
N GLN A 8 7.08 19.63 5.65
CA GLN A 8 5.89 19.49 4.82
C GLN A 8 5.14 18.17 5.08
N VAL A 9 5.85 17.05 5.20
CA VAL A 9 5.23 15.75 5.55
C VAL A 9 4.60 15.81 6.93
N CYS A 10 5.34 16.29 7.94
CA CYS A 10 4.83 16.40 9.31
C CYS A 10 3.61 17.32 9.39
N GLU A 11 3.59 18.43 8.65
CA GLU A 11 2.46 19.33 8.62
C GLU A 11 1.26 18.73 7.86
N GLY A 12 1.51 18.02 6.76
CA GLY A 12 0.47 17.28 6.05
C GLY A 12 -0.21 16.25 6.95
N LEU A 13 0.57 15.51 7.75
CA LEU A 13 0.06 14.52 8.70
C LEU A 13 -0.80 15.15 9.80
N LYS A 14 -0.36 16.30 10.35
CA LYS A 14 -1.17 17.05 11.32
C LYS A 14 -2.49 17.52 10.73
N ARG A 15 -2.46 18.18 9.57
CA ARG A 15 -3.69 18.63 8.88
C ARG A 15 -4.64 17.48 8.59
N GLN A 16 -4.10 16.32 8.21
CA GLN A 16 -4.94 15.14 7.98
C GLN A 16 -5.57 14.63 9.28
N GLY A 17 -4.80 14.58 10.38
CA GLY A 17 -5.30 14.23 11.71
C GLY A 17 -6.39 15.17 12.20
N GLU A 18 -6.24 16.48 11.99
CA GLU A 18 -7.26 17.48 12.28
C GLU A 18 -8.53 17.30 11.44
N LYS A 19 -8.36 16.90 10.17
CA LYS A 19 -9.47 16.72 9.22
C LYS A 19 -10.36 15.51 9.57
N ASP A 20 -9.77 14.39 9.98
CA ASP A 20 -10.49 13.13 10.09
C ASP A 20 -10.44 12.46 11.48
N GLY A 21 -9.70 13.05 12.43
CA GLY A 21 -9.59 12.58 13.81
C GLY A 21 -8.87 11.25 13.99
N ALA A 22 -8.21 10.71 12.95
CA ALA A 22 -7.72 9.34 12.97
C ALA A 22 -6.33 9.16 13.62
N GLY A 23 -5.69 10.26 14.05
CA GLY A 23 -4.43 10.21 14.77
C GLY A 23 -3.18 10.28 13.89
N TRP A 24 -3.28 10.74 12.64
CA TRP A 24 -2.14 10.90 11.72
C TRP A 24 -1.03 11.79 12.29
N GLU A 25 -1.40 12.79 13.09
CA GLU A 25 -0.47 13.68 13.80
C GLU A 25 0.43 12.94 14.79
N LYS A 26 0.00 11.78 15.31
CA LYS A 26 0.79 10.96 16.24
C LYS A 26 1.98 10.28 15.58
N LEU A 27 2.00 10.23 14.24
CA LEU A 27 3.16 9.76 13.49
C LEU A 27 4.33 10.76 13.53
N VAL A 28 4.10 12.02 13.91
CA VAL A 28 5.13 13.05 13.98
C VAL A 28 5.92 12.94 15.27
N VAL A 29 7.22 12.69 15.15
CA VAL A 29 8.16 12.69 16.28
C VAL A 29 8.96 13.98 16.27
N LYS A 30 8.95 14.69 17.40
CA LYS A 30 9.72 15.93 17.60
C LYS A 30 11.01 15.66 18.38
N SER A 31 12.02 16.47 18.12
CA SER A 31 13.25 16.51 18.93
C SER A 31 13.00 17.18 20.28
N LYS A 32 13.99 17.12 21.19
CA LYS A 32 13.93 17.83 22.48
C LYS A 32 13.82 19.35 22.33
N SER A 33 14.30 19.92 21.21
CA SER A 33 14.18 21.35 20.92
C SER A 33 12.85 21.74 20.26
N GLY A 34 11.97 20.76 19.99
CA GLY A 34 10.64 20.99 19.42
C GLY A 34 10.57 20.97 17.88
N SER A 35 11.71 20.87 17.19
CA SER A 35 11.77 20.68 15.74
C SER A 35 11.27 19.30 15.34
N ASN A 36 10.78 19.14 14.12
CA ASN A 36 10.43 17.81 13.60
C ASN A 36 11.72 16.96 13.48
N LEU A 37 11.67 15.71 13.94
CA LEU A 37 12.79 14.77 13.91
C LEU A 37 12.58 13.67 12.87
N ARG A 38 11.36 13.14 12.78
CA ARG A 38 10.94 12.14 11.77
C ARG A 38 9.41 12.06 11.73
N ALA A 39 8.88 11.54 10.62
CA ALA A 39 7.54 11.00 10.54
C ALA A 39 7.64 9.46 10.53
N LEU A 40 6.91 8.79 11.41
CA LEU A 40 6.85 7.33 11.45
C LEU A 40 5.87 6.83 10.39
N SER A 41 6.19 5.68 9.78
CA SER A 41 5.19 4.95 9.01
C SER A 41 4.04 4.51 9.92
N PRO A 42 2.83 4.24 9.40
CA PRO A 42 1.71 3.77 10.20
C PRO A 42 2.04 2.52 11.02
N ASN A 43 2.82 1.59 10.45
CA ASN A 43 3.27 0.39 11.17
C ASN A 43 4.13 0.73 12.39
N ALA A 44 5.14 1.60 12.22
CA ALA A 44 6.00 2.01 13.33
C ALA A 44 5.27 2.88 14.36
N GLY A 45 4.32 3.72 13.91
CA GLY A 45 3.49 4.52 14.80
C GLY A 45 2.55 3.68 15.66
N ALA A 46 2.01 2.58 15.12
CA ALA A 46 1.12 1.68 15.84
C ALA A 46 1.81 0.96 17.02
N GLU A 47 3.13 0.75 16.95
CA GLU A 47 3.91 0.20 18.07
C GLU A 47 4.02 1.18 19.26
N LEU A 48 4.01 2.49 18.98
CA LEU A 48 4.05 3.52 20.03
C LEU A 48 2.65 3.93 20.50
N HIS A 49 1.65 3.74 19.66
CA HIS A 49 0.27 4.15 19.89
C HIS A 49 -0.68 2.98 19.58
N PRO A 50 -0.89 2.06 20.54
CA PRO A 50 -1.84 0.97 20.37
C PRO A 50 -3.22 1.48 19.95
N GLY A 51 -3.84 0.83 18.95
CA GLY A 51 -5.13 1.23 18.38
C GLY A 51 -5.06 2.37 17.35
N LEU A 52 -3.86 2.88 17.02
CA LEU A 52 -3.70 3.87 15.95
C LEU A 52 -4.26 3.34 14.62
N LEU A 53 -5.15 4.12 13.99
CA LEU A 53 -5.83 3.77 12.74
C LEU A 53 -6.62 2.45 12.80
N GLU A 54 -7.05 2.02 13.98
CA GLU A 54 -7.87 0.82 14.12
C GLU A 54 -9.13 0.90 13.25
N ASN A 55 -9.36 -0.14 12.45
CA ASN A 55 -10.47 -0.24 11.49
C ASN A 55 -10.54 0.87 10.42
N TYR A 56 -9.50 1.70 10.26
CA TYR A 56 -9.53 2.85 9.36
C TYR A 56 -9.80 2.48 7.88
N PHE A 57 -9.28 1.35 7.42
CA PHE A 57 -9.49 0.84 6.06
C PHE A 57 -10.71 -0.08 5.90
N ALA A 58 -11.49 -0.33 6.95
CA ALA A 58 -12.64 -1.24 6.89
C ALA A 58 -13.64 -0.90 5.77
N PRO A 59 -13.99 0.39 5.51
CA PRO A 59 -14.90 0.73 4.41
C PRO A 59 -14.40 0.30 3.03
N GLU A 60 -13.10 0.50 2.73
CA GLU A 60 -12.50 0.10 1.46
C GLU A 60 -12.47 -1.43 1.32
N VAL A 61 -12.10 -2.14 2.39
CA VAL A 61 -12.08 -3.62 2.42
C VAL A 61 -13.49 -4.18 2.21
N ASP A 62 -14.48 -3.65 2.92
CA ASP A 62 -15.87 -4.09 2.81
C ASP A 62 -16.45 -3.81 1.41
N ALA A 63 -16.15 -2.64 0.84
CA ALA A 63 -16.56 -2.29 -0.52
C ALA A 63 -15.95 -3.24 -1.55
N ALA A 64 -14.65 -3.54 -1.45
CA ALA A 64 -13.96 -4.50 -2.32
C ALA A 64 -14.56 -5.91 -2.18
N TRP A 65 -14.71 -6.42 -0.95
CA TRP A 65 -15.25 -7.76 -0.74
C TRP A 65 -16.68 -7.90 -1.28
N LYS A 66 -17.56 -6.93 -0.98
CA LYS A 66 -18.94 -6.91 -1.48
C LYS A 66 -19.02 -6.85 -3.01
N ARG A 67 -18.09 -6.13 -3.64
CA ARG A 67 -17.99 -6.06 -5.11
C ARG A 67 -17.62 -7.43 -5.67
N TYR A 68 -16.59 -8.05 -5.10
CA TYR A 68 -16.06 -9.32 -5.58
C TYR A 68 -16.85 -10.55 -5.15
N GLU A 69 -17.96 -10.40 -4.43
CA GLU A 69 -19.00 -11.44 -4.38
C GLU A 69 -19.72 -11.56 -5.73
N LYS A 70 -19.86 -10.43 -6.45
CA LYS A 70 -20.71 -10.30 -7.64
C LYS A 70 -19.95 -10.39 -8.95
N GLU A 71 -18.65 -10.11 -8.94
CA GLU A 71 -17.78 -10.28 -10.10
C GLU A 71 -16.40 -10.82 -9.73
N ASP A 72 -15.67 -11.31 -10.72
CA ASP A 72 -14.28 -11.75 -10.53
C ASP A 72 -13.38 -10.52 -10.40
N ILE A 73 -12.37 -10.62 -9.54
CA ILE A 73 -11.16 -9.80 -9.63
C ILE A 73 -10.11 -10.58 -10.43
N GLU A 74 -9.42 -9.91 -11.35
CA GLU A 74 -8.29 -10.47 -12.09
C GLU A 74 -7.00 -9.83 -11.58
N ILE A 75 -6.04 -10.66 -11.16
CA ILE A 75 -4.73 -10.21 -10.69
C ILE A 75 -3.68 -10.62 -11.73
N ASN A 76 -3.08 -9.64 -12.40
CA ASN A 76 -1.89 -9.86 -13.20
C ASN A 76 -0.70 -10.05 -12.26
N THR A 77 -0.19 -11.27 -12.19
CA THR A 77 0.93 -11.60 -11.29
C THR A 77 2.26 -11.05 -11.78
N GLN A 78 2.36 -10.66 -13.07
CA GLN A 78 3.61 -10.27 -13.75
C GLN A 78 4.72 -11.33 -13.57
N ALA A 79 4.29 -12.58 -13.40
CA ALA A 79 5.13 -13.73 -13.12
C ALA A 79 4.60 -14.94 -13.91
N GLU A 80 5.20 -16.11 -13.68
CA GLU A 80 4.89 -17.36 -14.39
C GLU A 80 3.45 -17.85 -14.25
N TRP A 81 2.67 -17.31 -13.30
CA TRP A 81 1.26 -17.64 -13.09
C TRP A 81 0.30 -16.86 -13.99
N GLY A 82 0.78 -15.82 -14.69
CA GLY A 82 -0.04 -15.00 -15.59
C GLY A 82 -1.13 -14.22 -14.86
N ASP A 83 -2.29 -14.05 -15.51
CA ASP A 83 -3.48 -13.46 -14.92
C ASP A 83 -4.26 -14.52 -14.14
N VAL A 84 -4.57 -14.25 -12.87
CA VAL A 84 -5.30 -15.16 -11.98
C VAL A 84 -6.61 -14.54 -11.53
N LYS A 85 -7.67 -15.35 -11.46
CA LYS A 85 -9.00 -14.86 -11.08
C LYS A 85 -9.36 -15.24 -9.65
N GLY A 86 -9.87 -14.25 -8.92
CA GLY A 86 -10.37 -14.38 -7.57
C GLY A 86 -11.85 -14.07 -7.50
N ARG A 87 -12.56 -14.72 -6.59
CA ARG A 87 -13.97 -14.44 -6.28
C ARG A 87 -14.19 -14.55 -4.78
N VAL A 88 -14.99 -13.65 -4.21
CA VAL A 88 -15.37 -13.76 -2.80
C VAL A 88 -16.44 -14.84 -2.64
N HIS A 89 -16.13 -15.82 -1.78
CA HIS A 89 -17.02 -16.89 -1.34
C HIS A 89 -16.85 -17.08 0.16
N ASP A 90 -17.95 -17.22 0.90
CA ASP A 90 -17.94 -17.40 2.36
C ASP A 90 -17.02 -16.40 3.08
N ALA A 91 -17.16 -15.12 2.73
CA ALA A 91 -16.38 -13.98 3.23
C ALA A 91 -14.86 -13.99 2.93
N LYS A 92 -14.37 -14.95 2.14
CA LYS A 92 -12.96 -15.07 1.73
C LYS A 92 -12.80 -14.75 0.26
N LEU A 93 -11.75 -14.02 -0.12
CA LEU A 93 -11.39 -13.86 -1.52
C LEU A 93 -10.59 -15.09 -1.97
N VAL A 94 -11.22 -15.96 -2.77
CA VAL A 94 -10.69 -17.29 -3.12
C VAL A 94 -10.12 -17.29 -4.54
N PHE A 95 -8.92 -17.85 -4.68
CA PHE A 95 -8.27 -18.12 -5.96
C PHE A 95 -8.13 -19.64 -6.14
N LYS A 96 -8.43 -20.14 -7.34
CA LYS A 96 -8.38 -21.57 -7.70
C LYS A 96 -7.66 -21.75 -9.02
N ASP A 97 -7.17 -22.97 -9.26
CA ASP A 97 -6.51 -23.36 -10.51
C ASP A 97 -5.37 -22.41 -10.92
N VAL A 98 -4.63 -21.88 -9.94
CA VAL A 98 -3.55 -20.91 -10.16
C VAL A 98 -2.29 -21.62 -10.65
N GLY A 99 -1.80 -21.22 -11.82
CA GLY A 99 -0.57 -21.74 -12.40
C GLY A 99 -0.64 -23.20 -12.84
N LYS A 100 0.50 -23.74 -13.25
CA LYS A 100 0.62 -25.14 -13.71
C LYS A 100 0.30 -26.15 -12.61
N ASP A 101 0.61 -25.81 -11.37
CA ASP A 101 0.40 -26.66 -10.20
C ASP A 101 -1.03 -26.60 -9.65
N LYS A 102 -1.92 -25.83 -10.29
CA LYS A 102 -3.35 -25.66 -9.92
C LYS A 102 -3.53 -25.32 -8.44
N LEU A 103 -2.73 -24.38 -7.97
CA LEU A 103 -2.75 -23.93 -6.58
C LEU A 103 -4.12 -23.34 -6.23
N SER A 104 -4.53 -23.52 -4.97
CA SER A 104 -5.74 -22.93 -4.42
C SER A 104 -5.42 -22.28 -3.07
N PHE A 105 -5.79 -21.02 -2.91
CA PHE A 105 -5.56 -20.24 -1.70
C PHE A 105 -6.62 -19.16 -1.56
N HIS A 106 -6.64 -18.49 -0.41
CA HIS A 106 -7.61 -17.44 -0.14
C HIS A 106 -7.03 -16.35 0.76
N PHE A 107 -7.70 -15.20 0.76
CA PHE A 107 -7.43 -14.09 1.66
C PHE A 107 -8.68 -13.82 2.49
N GLU A 108 -8.51 -13.84 3.82
CA GLU A 108 -9.49 -13.26 4.75
C GLU A 108 -9.55 -11.74 4.54
N LYS A 109 -10.61 -11.09 5.05
CA LYS A 109 -10.65 -9.63 5.12
C LYS A 109 -9.45 -9.12 5.95
N PRO A 110 -8.55 -8.30 5.38
CA PRO A 110 -7.43 -7.77 6.13
C PRO A 110 -7.87 -6.68 7.11
N SER A 111 -7.21 -6.61 8.26
CA SER A 111 -7.28 -5.46 9.16
C SER A 111 -6.49 -4.28 8.60
N THR A 112 -6.64 -3.10 9.21
CA THR A 112 -5.79 -1.95 8.88
C THR A 112 -4.30 -2.25 9.12
N ARG A 113 -3.97 -3.01 10.17
CA ARG A 113 -2.58 -3.40 10.47
C ARG A 113 -2.01 -4.30 9.36
N ASP A 114 -2.81 -5.23 8.84
CA ASP A 114 -2.38 -6.10 7.74
C ASP A 114 -2.09 -5.28 6.48
N ILE A 115 -2.94 -4.29 6.16
CA ILE A 115 -2.76 -3.42 4.99
C ILE A 115 -1.48 -2.60 5.10
N VAL A 116 -1.29 -1.85 6.19
CA VAL A 116 -0.15 -0.92 6.30
C VAL A 116 1.19 -1.61 6.52
N SER A 117 1.19 -2.84 7.07
CA SER A 117 2.39 -3.65 7.25
C SER A 117 2.69 -4.55 6.06
N CYS A 118 1.68 -4.93 5.28
CA CYS A 118 1.76 -5.88 4.17
C CYS A 118 2.37 -7.25 4.54
N SER A 119 2.40 -7.60 5.84
CA SER A 119 3.17 -8.76 6.33
C SER A 119 2.47 -9.55 7.44
N THR A 120 1.25 -9.19 7.80
CA THR A 120 0.45 -9.87 8.84
C THR A 120 -0.89 -10.34 8.29
N GLY A 121 -1.60 -11.16 9.08
CA GLY A 121 -2.92 -11.67 8.72
C GLY A 121 -2.90 -12.38 7.36
N PRO A 122 -3.80 -12.01 6.42
CA PRO A 122 -3.88 -12.66 5.11
C PRO A 122 -2.66 -12.40 4.20
N PHE A 123 -1.76 -11.48 4.58
CA PHE A 123 -0.52 -11.18 3.86
C PHE A 123 0.74 -11.75 4.53
N ALA A 124 0.58 -12.50 5.62
CA ALA A 124 1.70 -13.13 6.29
C ALA A 124 2.31 -14.24 5.42
N GLY A 125 3.65 -14.34 5.43
CA GLY A 125 4.34 -15.51 4.94
C GLY A 125 4.34 -16.66 5.95
N GLY A 126 4.76 -17.84 5.50
CA GLY A 126 4.88 -19.02 6.36
C GLY A 126 5.18 -20.27 5.56
N PRO A 127 5.46 -21.41 6.24
CA PRO A 127 5.77 -22.68 5.59
C PRO A 127 4.69 -23.18 4.61
N ASP A 128 3.42 -22.86 4.88
CA ASP A 128 2.27 -23.30 4.08
C ASP A 128 1.82 -22.25 3.04
N VAL A 129 2.54 -21.12 2.93
CA VAL A 129 2.20 -20.02 2.01
C VAL A 129 3.04 -20.13 0.75
N THR A 130 2.37 -20.26 -0.40
CA THR A 130 3.05 -20.41 -1.68
C THR A 130 3.59 -19.08 -2.22
N PRO A 131 4.64 -19.10 -3.08
CA PRO A 131 5.10 -17.89 -3.76
C PRO A 131 4.01 -17.19 -4.59
N ALA A 132 3.10 -17.96 -5.20
CA ALA A 132 1.95 -17.42 -5.93
C ALA A 132 1.01 -16.63 -5.01
N GLN A 133 0.74 -17.17 -3.81
CA GLN A 133 -0.10 -16.51 -2.82
C GLN A 133 0.55 -15.21 -2.30
N LEU A 134 1.86 -15.21 -2.04
CA LEU A 134 2.58 -14.00 -1.64
C LEU A 134 2.55 -12.93 -2.74
N ASN A 135 2.75 -13.33 -4.00
CA ASN A 135 2.68 -12.42 -5.14
C ASN A 135 1.29 -11.78 -5.26
N VAL A 136 0.22 -12.59 -5.26
CA VAL A 136 -1.15 -12.08 -5.30
C VAL A 136 -1.45 -11.18 -4.08
N GLY A 137 -1.00 -11.58 -2.89
CA GLY A 137 -1.13 -10.81 -1.66
C GLY A 137 -0.48 -9.42 -1.76
N ALA A 138 0.70 -9.32 -2.37
CA ALA A 138 1.38 -8.05 -2.60
C ALA A 138 0.56 -7.09 -3.47
N ARG A 139 -0.09 -7.60 -4.54
CA ARG A 139 -0.95 -6.78 -5.42
C ARG A 139 -2.20 -6.29 -4.69
N ILE A 140 -2.83 -7.16 -3.92
CA ILE A 140 -4.00 -6.80 -3.10
C ILE A 140 -3.62 -5.76 -2.04
N ALA A 141 -2.50 -5.95 -1.34
CA ALA A 141 -2.03 -5.03 -0.31
C ALA A 141 -1.67 -3.65 -0.90
N ALA A 142 -1.03 -3.59 -2.06
CA ALA A 142 -0.74 -2.34 -2.75
C ALA A 142 -2.02 -1.60 -3.17
N ALA A 143 -2.98 -2.32 -3.75
CA ALA A 143 -4.27 -1.75 -4.14
C ALA A 143 -5.07 -1.23 -2.93
N LEU A 144 -5.00 -1.90 -1.77
CA LEU A 144 -5.64 -1.42 -0.53
C LEU A 144 -4.95 -0.17 0.04
N ASN A 145 -3.61 -0.12 0.05
CA ASN A 145 -2.87 1.06 0.49
C ASN A 145 -3.22 2.30 -0.38
N ARG A 146 -3.39 2.09 -1.68
CA ARG A 146 -3.74 3.13 -2.67
C ARG A 146 -5.25 3.35 -2.83
N THR A 147 -6.07 2.60 -2.09
CA THR A 147 -7.55 2.58 -2.17
C THR A 147 -8.09 2.42 -3.59
N THR A 148 -7.50 1.52 -4.37
CA THR A 148 -7.93 1.21 -5.74
C THR A 148 -8.70 -0.11 -5.82
N LEU A 149 -8.58 -0.99 -4.81
CA LEU A 149 -9.10 -2.36 -4.87
C LEU A 149 -10.62 -2.40 -5.06
N SER A 150 -11.39 -1.56 -4.37
CA SER A 150 -12.85 -1.49 -4.53
C SER A 150 -13.28 -0.90 -5.88
N GLY A 151 -12.41 -0.12 -6.51
CA GLY A 151 -12.67 0.64 -7.73
C GLY A 151 -12.22 -0.04 -9.02
N ASN A 152 -11.32 -1.01 -8.95
CA ASN A 152 -10.69 -1.63 -10.12
C ASN A 152 -10.59 -3.16 -9.98
N SER A 153 -11.29 -3.88 -10.86
CA SER A 153 -11.36 -5.35 -10.88
C SER A 153 -10.22 -6.02 -11.65
N ARG A 154 -9.27 -5.26 -12.19
CA ARG A 154 -8.02 -5.78 -12.74
C ARG A 154 -6.87 -5.18 -11.95
N GLN A 155 -5.98 -5.96 -11.39
CA GLN A 155 -4.91 -5.44 -10.52
C GLN A 155 -3.55 -6.02 -10.88
N PRO A 156 -2.48 -5.22 -10.94
CA PRO A 156 -2.47 -3.75 -10.89
C PRO A 156 -2.91 -3.11 -12.22
N GLU A 157 -3.37 -3.89 -13.20
CA GLU A 157 -3.73 -3.39 -14.52
C GLU A 157 -4.92 -2.43 -14.51
N GLY A 158 -4.82 -1.29 -15.21
CA GLY A 158 -5.88 -0.28 -15.23
C GLY A 158 -5.84 0.70 -14.06
N GLU A 159 -4.92 0.51 -13.12
CA GLU A 159 -4.55 1.56 -12.18
C GLU A 159 -3.87 2.75 -12.89
N LYS A 160 -4.13 3.95 -12.38
CA LYS A 160 -3.47 5.18 -12.82
C LYS A 160 -2.96 5.94 -11.61
N VAL A 161 -1.78 6.53 -11.72
CA VAL A 161 -1.11 7.22 -10.60
C VAL A 161 -1.98 8.36 -10.08
N GLU A 162 -2.65 9.08 -10.96
CA GLU A 162 -3.57 10.17 -10.60
C GLU A 162 -4.85 9.72 -9.87
N GLU A 163 -5.16 8.41 -9.86
CA GLU A 163 -6.30 7.84 -9.12
C GLU A 163 -5.89 7.27 -7.75
N TYR A 164 -4.59 7.18 -7.45
CA TYR A 164 -4.11 6.69 -6.17
C TYR A 164 -4.54 7.61 -5.03
N TYR A 165 -5.02 7.00 -3.94
CA TYR A 165 -5.47 7.69 -2.73
C TYR A 165 -6.71 8.58 -2.92
N CYS A 166 -7.41 8.48 -4.05
CA CYS A 166 -8.59 9.30 -4.35
C CYS A 166 -9.92 8.66 -3.91
N LYS A 167 -9.97 7.34 -3.71
CA LYS A 167 -11.20 6.60 -3.32
C LYS A 167 -11.14 6.20 -1.84
N GLY A 168 -12.06 5.34 -1.40
CA GLY A 168 -12.14 4.86 -0.01
C GLY A 168 -12.83 5.82 0.95
N GLU A 169 -13.76 6.66 0.47
CA GLU A 169 -14.50 7.64 1.30
C GLU A 169 -13.59 8.61 2.07
N GLY A 170 -12.42 8.93 1.50
CA GLY A 170 -11.41 9.76 2.15
C GLY A 170 -10.59 9.03 3.22
N LYS A 171 -10.72 7.71 3.33
CA LYS A 171 -9.94 6.83 4.21
C LYS A 171 -8.95 6.03 3.37
N THR A 172 -7.70 6.49 3.29
CA THR A 172 -6.61 5.86 2.51
C THR A 172 -5.28 5.94 3.25
N ASN A 173 -4.19 5.40 2.70
CA ASN A 173 -2.86 5.54 3.30
C ASN A 173 -2.35 6.97 3.13
N HIS A 174 -2.79 7.88 4.01
CA HIS A 174 -2.42 9.28 3.94
C HIS A 174 -0.94 9.54 4.20
N TYR A 175 -0.28 8.70 5.00
CA TYR A 175 1.18 8.76 5.13
C TYR A 175 1.83 8.60 3.76
N SER A 176 1.46 7.56 3.01
CA SER A 176 1.98 7.32 1.66
C SER A 176 1.60 8.44 0.70
N ARG A 177 0.32 8.84 0.63
CA ARG A 177 -0.15 9.97 -0.19
C ARG A 177 0.72 11.22 0.02
N ILE A 178 0.90 11.64 1.28
CA ILE A 178 1.65 12.85 1.64
C ILE A 178 3.14 12.70 1.29
N CYS A 179 3.74 11.53 1.52
CA CYS A 179 5.12 11.27 1.12
C CYS A 179 5.32 11.41 -0.39
N HIS A 180 4.42 10.87 -1.22
CA HIS A 180 4.50 11.04 -2.68
C HIS A 180 4.28 12.51 -3.08
N GLU A 181 3.27 13.20 -2.52
CA GLU A 181 3.01 14.62 -2.81
C GLU A 181 4.22 15.54 -2.55
N VAL A 182 5.01 15.24 -1.51
CA VAL A 182 6.20 16.03 -1.14
C VAL A 182 7.45 15.58 -1.91
N THR A 183 7.51 14.34 -2.37
CA THR A 183 8.71 13.83 -3.04
C THR A 183 8.81 14.34 -4.48
N LEU A 184 10.05 14.58 -4.93
CA LEU A 184 10.30 15.00 -6.32
C LEU A 184 9.77 13.91 -7.25
N GLU A 185 9.07 14.32 -8.31
CA GLU A 185 8.41 13.44 -9.28
C GLU A 185 7.36 12.47 -8.70
N GLY A 186 6.96 12.64 -7.43
CA GLY A 186 5.98 11.76 -6.81
C GLY A 186 6.51 10.37 -6.45
N LYS A 187 7.81 10.09 -6.59
CA LYS A 187 8.37 8.73 -6.42
C LYS A 187 9.07 8.54 -5.08
N GLY A 188 8.75 7.48 -4.37
CA GLY A 188 9.42 7.08 -3.14
C GLY A 188 8.78 5.82 -2.54
N TYR A 189 9.48 5.17 -1.62
CA TYR A 189 9.02 3.91 -1.05
C TYR A 189 8.30 4.18 0.29
N ALA A 190 6.98 4.34 0.26
CA ALA A 190 6.21 4.75 1.44
C ALA A 190 5.41 3.61 2.10
N PHE A 191 5.31 2.45 1.47
CA PHE A 191 4.81 1.19 2.06
C PHE A 191 5.46 -0.04 1.38
N PRO A 192 5.44 -1.25 1.98
CA PRO A 192 6.25 -2.40 1.55
C PRO A 192 6.11 -2.88 0.09
N TYR A 193 5.05 -2.51 -0.63
CA TYR A 193 4.80 -2.94 -2.01
C TYR A 193 4.50 -1.74 -2.94
N ASP A 194 5.18 -0.61 -2.72
CA ASP A 194 5.05 0.60 -3.54
C ASP A 194 5.59 0.42 -4.97
N ASP A 195 6.37 -0.63 -5.19
CA ASP A 195 6.91 -1.09 -6.47
C ASP A 195 5.88 -1.83 -7.34
N VAL A 196 4.74 -2.24 -6.77
CA VAL A 196 3.64 -2.82 -7.56
C VAL A 196 3.06 -1.73 -8.45
N GLY A 197 2.90 -2.00 -9.73
CA GLY A 197 2.25 -1.10 -10.68
C GLY A 197 1.85 -1.84 -11.96
N ALA A 198 0.97 -1.22 -12.77
CA ALA A 198 0.57 -1.77 -14.07
C ALA A 198 1.80 -2.06 -14.94
N SER A 199 1.74 -3.08 -15.80
CA SER A 199 2.89 -3.59 -16.56
C SER A 199 3.54 -2.55 -17.51
N GLY A 200 2.78 -1.53 -17.92
CA GLY A 200 3.27 -0.36 -18.67
C GLY A 200 3.21 0.96 -17.89
N GLY A 201 2.99 0.88 -16.57
CA GLY A 201 2.85 2.03 -15.69
C GLY A 201 4.18 2.68 -15.33
N VAL A 202 4.09 3.79 -14.61
CA VAL A 202 5.25 4.52 -14.08
C VAL A 202 5.54 4.01 -12.67
N ASP A 203 6.74 3.46 -12.43
CA ASP A 203 7.19 3.09 -11.10
C ASP A 203 7.07 4.27 -10.12
N GLN A 204 6.42 4.01 -8.98
CA GLN A 204 6.25 4.99 -7.89
C GLN A 204 7.21 4.75 -6.73
N SER A 205 7.91 3.61 -6.69
CA SER A 205 8.77 3.24 -5.57
C SER A 205 10.06 4.07 -5.47
N GLY A 206 10.45 4.72 -6.57
CA GLY A 206 11.72 5.45 -6.66
C GLY A 206 12.91 4.52 -6.87
N PHE A 207 12.66 3.29 -7.32
CA PHE A 207 13.68 2.31 -7.62
C PHE A 207 14.53 2.75 -8.83
N LEU A 208 15.85 2.57 -8.71
CA LEU A 208 16.80 2.83 -9.78
C LEU A 208 17.58 1.55 -10.09
N ASN A 209 17.71 1.22 -11.37
CA ASN A 209 18.47 0.07 -11.85
C ASN A 209 19.22 0.45 -13.14
N ASP A 210 20.48 0.04 -13.21
CA ASP A 210 21.28 0.07 -14.43
C ASP A 210 22.10 -1.22 -14.50
N GLY A 211 22.09 -1.93 -15.64
CA GLY A 211 22.83 -3.18 -15.81
C GLY A 211 24.35 -3.02 -15.95
N ARG A 212 24.84 -1.80 -16.11
CA ARG A 212 26.27 -1.40 -16.19
C ARG A 212 26.47 -0.01 -15.54
N PRO A 213 26.22 0.11 -14.23
CA PRO A 213 26.22 1.41 -13.56
C PRO A 213 27.64 2.02 -13.57
N LYS A 214 27.72 3.34 -13.78
CA LYS A 214 28.99 4.08 -13.73
C LYS A 214 29.19 4.83 -12.42
N VAL A 215 28.15 5.52 -11.95
CA VAL A 215 28.16 6.37 -10.76
C VAL A 215 26.77 6.32 -10.11
N LEU A 216 26.73 6.19 -8.79
CA LEU A 216 25.56 6.49 -7.98
C LEU A 216 25.86 7.73 -7.14
N THR A 217 25.06 8.78 -7.28
CA THR A 217 25.18 9.99 -6.46
C THR A 217 24.06 10.00 -5.43
N VAL A 218 24.45 10.11 -4.15
CA VAL A 218 23.50 10.23 -3.03
C VAL A 218 23.59 11.64 -2.47
N HIS A 219 22.49 12.38 -2.56
CA HIS A 219 22.35 13.68 -1.93
C HIS A 219 21.72 13.53 -0.54
N VAL A 220 22.37 14.07 0.48
CA VAL A 220 21.83 14.14 1.84
C VAL A 220 21.27 15.55 2.06
N GLY A 221 19.99 15.62 2.43
CA GLY A 221 19.22 16.86 2.48
C GLY A 221 18.28 16.99 1.28
N GLY A 222 17.35 17.95 1.36
CA GLY A 222 16.50 18.29 0.22
C GLY A 222 17.19 19.28 -0.73
N GLN A 223 16.75 19.33 -1.99
CA GLN A 223 17.15 20.35 -2.95
C GLN A 223 16.24 21.58 -2.86
#